data_AF-A0A1V4W1Z6-F1
#
_entry.id   AF-A0A1V4W1Z6-F1
#
_cell.length_a   1.000
_cell.length_b   1.000
_cell.length_c   1.000
_cell.angle_alpha   90.00
_cell.angle_beta   90.00
_cell.angle_gamma   90.00
#
_symmetry.space_group_name_H-M   'P 1'
#
loop_
_entity.id
_entity.type
_entity.pdbx_description
1 polymer ?
#
loop_
_entity_poly.entity_id
_entity_poly.type
_entity_poly.pdbx_seq_one_letter_code
_entity_poly.pdbx_strand_id
1 'polypeptide(L)'
;MGLLDVWVQRETMIKLMGEKSGFIGVAIAFFLGSAAAGPLYAAFPVAGILLKKGSKFSNVLIFIGAWSTTKIPMLLFEASSMGWGFMIARFIINIPGIALIAYITEKLLNEKEKGYIYDNA
;
A
#
# COMPACT_ATOMS: atom_id res chain seq x y z
N MET A 1 -14.62 5.51 -14.92
CA MET A 1 -13.42 6.28 -15.30
C MET A 1 -13.25 7.41 -14.30
N GLY A 2 -12.49 7.19 -13.22
CA GLY A 2 -12.33 8.14 -12.11
C GLY A 2 -11.02 8.93 -12.21
N LEU A 3 -10.91 10.04 -11.48
CA LEU A 3 -9.74 10.95 -11.45
C LEU A 3 -8.37 10.25 -11.29
N LEU A 4 -8.31 9.06 -10.66
CA LEU A 4 -7.10 8.26 -10.51
C LEU A 4 -6.57 7.64 -11.82
N ASP A 5 -7.40 7.53 -12.86
CA ASP A 5 -6.98 7.06 -14.18
C ASP A 5 -6.08 8.10 -14.86
N VAL A 6 -6.39 9.38 -14.65
CA VAL A 6 -5.72 10.56 -15.24
C VAL A 6 -4.48 11.00 -14.46
N TRP A 7 -4.43 10.76 -13.14
CA TRP A 7 -3.48 11.48 -12.27
C TRP A 7 -2.04 10.98 -12.31
N VAL A 8 -1.79 9.70 -12.60
CA VAL A 8 -0.44 9.17 -12.79
C VAL A 8 -0.41 8.22 -13.97
N GLN A 9 0.44 8.54 -14.95
CA GLN A 9 0.68 7.72 -16.15
C GLN A 9 1.18 6.33 -15.76
N ARG A 10 0.79 5.32 -16.56
CA ARG A 10 1.20 3.92 -16.34
C ARG A 10 2.73 3.78 -16.34
N GLU A 11 3.44 4.46 -17.24
CA GLU A 11 4.91 4.39 -17.27
C GLU A 11 5.53 4.89 -15.96
N THR A 12 4.98 5.96 -15.39
CA THR A 12 5.42 6.53 -14.12
C THR A 12 5.15 5.55 -12.96
N MET A 13 4.00 4.88 -12.95
CA MET A 13 3.69 3.86 -11.94
C MET A 13 4.62 2.64 -12.03
N ILE A 14 4.92 2.15 -13.24
CA ILE A 14 5.86 1.05 -13.44
C ILE A 14 7.27 1.46 -12.98
N LYS A 15 7.70 2.68 -13.29
CA LYS A 15 9.01 3.18 -12.88
C LYS A 15 9.14 3.35 -11.37
N LEU A 16 8.09 3.86 -10.72
CA LEU A 16 8.12 4.20 -9.29
C LEU A 16 7.70 3.07 -8.37
N MET A 17 6.80 2.17 -8.80
CA MET A 17 6.27 1.08 -7.98
C MET A 17 6.29 -0.30 -8.65
N GLY A 18 6.80 -0.43 -9.87
CA GLY A 18 6.95 -1.73 -10.55
C GLY A 18 8.08 -2.59 -9.97
N GLU A 19 8.37 -3.74 -10.57
CA GLU A 19 9.32 -4.71 -10.01
C GLU A 19 10.72 -4.14 -9.73
N LYS A 20 11.19 -3.21 -10.58
CA LYS A 20 12.52 -2.60 -10.48
C LYS A 20 12.59 -1.40 -9.54
N SER A 21 11.50 -1.06 -8.83
CA SER A 21 11.42 0.12 -7.97
C SER A 21 12.20 0.01 -6.66
N GLY A 22 12.52 -1.21 -6.21
CA GLY A 22 13.26 -1.46 -4.98
C GLY A 22 12.63 -0.76 -3.77
N PHE A 23 13.47 -0.14 -2.93
CA PHE A 23 13.02 0.56 -1.72
C PHE A 23 12.17 1.81 -2.02
N ILE A 24 12.38 2.47 -3.17
CA ILE A 24 11.62 3.66 -3.56
C ILE A 24 10.14 3.31 -3.73
N GLY A 25 9.82 2.17 -4.34
CA GLY A 25 8.44 1.73 -4.48
C GLY A 25 7.74 1.39 -3.17
N VAL A 26 8.48 0.82 -2.21
CA VAL A 26 7.98 0.55 -0.86
C VAL A 26 7.62 1.85 -0.15
N ALA A 27 8.51 2.85 -0.18
CA ALA A 27 8.26 4.15 0.44
C ALA A 27 7.06 4.85 -0.20
N ILE A 28 6.98 4.89 -1.54
CA ILE A 28 5.88 5.52 -2.25
C ILE A 28 4.55 4.84 -1.95
N ALA A 29 4.50 3.50 -1.97
CA ALA A 29 3.30 2.74 -1.62
C ALA A 29 2.81 3.05 -0.20
N PHE A 30 3.75 3.09 0.76
CA PHE A 30 3.44 3.41 2.15
C PHE A 30 2.88 4.83 2.31
N PHE A 31 3.52 5.84 1.70
CA PHE A 31 3.04 7.22 1.77
C PHE A 31 1.69 7.41 1.08
N LEU A 32 1.49 6.81 -0.10
CA LEU A 32 0.21 6.85 -0.80
C LEU A 32 -0.92 6.21 0.02
N GLY A 33 -0.66 5.06 0.65
CA GLY A 33 -1.63 4.41 1.52
C GLY A 33 -1.93 5.22 2.78
N SER A 34 -0.90 5.82 3.39
CA SER A 34 -1.04 6.64 4.63
C SER A 34 -1.79 7.96 4.40
N ALA A 35 -1.59 8.58 3.23
CA ALA A 35 -2.24 9.83 2.85
C ALA A 35 -3.72 9.64 2.45
N ALA A 36 -4.12 8.39 2.20
CA ALA A 36 -5.46 8.10 1.75
C ALA A 36 -6.48 8.15 2.89
N ALA A 37 -7.60 8.82 2.63
CA ALA A 37 -8.71 8.95 3.56
C ALA A 37 -9.84 7.97 3.20
N GLY A 38 -10.57 7.53 4.22
CA GLY A 38 -11.73 6.66 4.06
C GLY A 38 -11.50 5.21 4.47
N PRO A 39 -12.54 4.37 4.34
CA PRO A 39 -12.53 3.00 4.83
C PRO A 39 -11.64 2.07 3.99
N LEU A 40 -11.19 0.97 4.58
CA LEU A 40 -10.23 0.06 3.93
C LEU A 40 -10.78 -0.56 2.64
N TYR A 41 -12.08 -0.83 2.54
CA TYR A 41 -12.67 -1.39 1.32
C TYR A 41 -12.48 -0.48 0.10
N ALA A 42 -12.35 0.84 0.29
CA ALA A 42 -12.08 1.79 -0.78
C ALA A 42 -10.65 1.69 -1.34
N ALA A 43 -9.73 1.06 -0.60
CA ALA A 43 -8.37 0.82 -1.06
C ALA A 43 -8.30 -0.27 -2.14
N PHE A 44 -9.24 -1.23 -2.16
CA PHE A 44 -9.20 -2.37 -3.09
C PHE A 44 -9.41 -1.99 -4.56
N PRO A 45 -10.37 -1.11 -4.93
CA PRO A 45 -10.44 -0.58 -6.30
C PRO A 45 -9.16 0.14 -6.73
N VAL A 46 -8.54 0.88 -5.82
CA VAL A 46 -7.26 1.57 -6.10
C VAL A 46 -6.13 0.57 -6.28
N ALA A 47 -6.07 -0.46 -5.42
CA ALA A 47 -5.13 -1.56 -5.55
C ALA A 47 -5.26 -2.27 -6.91
N GLY A 48 -6.47 -2.54 -7.38
CA GLY A 48 -6.71 -3.10 -8.72
C GLY A 48 -6.15 -2.20 -9.84
N ILE A 49 -6.38 -0.89 -9.75
CA ILE A 49 -5.79 0.09 -10.70
C ILE A 49 -4.26 0.06 -10.64
N LEU A 50 -3.66 -0.01 -9.44
CA LEU A 50 -2.20 -0.07 -9.27
C LEU A 50 -1.61 -1.34 -9.88
N LEU A 51 -2.27 -2.48 -9.70
CA LEU A 51 -1.88 -3.76 -10.30
C LEU A 51 -1.99 -3.71 -11.83
N LYS A 52 -3.11 -3.22 -12.39
CA LYS A 52 -3.29 -2.99 -13.83
C LYS A 52 -2.23 -2.07 -14.42
N LYS A 53 -1.82 -1.05 -13.66
CA LYS A 53 -0.75 -0.13 -14.04
C LYS A 53 0.66 -0.71 -13.85
N GLY A 54 0.81 -2.00 -13.52
CA GLY A 54 2.09 -2.70 -13.47
C GLY A 54 2.89 -2.49 -12.19
N SER A 55 2.21 -2.11 -11.09
CA SER A 55 2.85 -2.05 -9.77
C SER A 55 3.18 -3.46 -9.28
N LYS A 56 4.30 -3.59 -8.57
CA LYS A 56 4.72 -4.83 -7.93
C LYS A 56 3.67 -5.24 -6.88
N PHE A 57 3.34 -6.51 -6.84
CA PHE A 57 2.32 -7.04 -5.93
C PHE A 57 2.63 -6.71 -4.46
N SER A 58 3.87 -6.88 -3.99
CA SER A 58 4.27 -6.48 -2.62
C SER A 58 4.01 -5.00 -2.32
N ASN A 59 4.25 -4.11 -3.29
CA ASN A 59 4.05 -2.67 -3.10
C ASN A 59 2.55 -2.36 -2.96
N VAL A 60 1.70 -3.07 -3.70
CA VAL A 60 0.24 -2.94 -3.55
C VAL A 60 -0.22 -3.46 -2.18
N LEU A 61 0.35 -4.55 -1.67
CA LEU A 61 0.07 -5.02 -0.31
C LEU A 61 0.53 -4.02 0.76
N ILE A 62 1.71 -3.41 0.59
CA ILE A 62 2.20 -2.35 1.49
C ILE A 62 1.26 -1.15 1.49
N PHE A 63 0.78 -0.75 0.30
CA PHE A 63 -0.21 0.32 0.16
C PHE A 63 -1.51 0.02 0.92
N ILE A 64 -2.06 -1.19 0.78
CA ILE A 64 -3.26 -1.61 1.52
C ILE A 64 -3.00 -1.63 3.02
N GLY A 65 -1.86 -2.17 3.46
CA GLY A 65 -1.48 -2.24 4.87
C GLY A 65 -1.29 -0.87 5.51
N ALA A 66 -0.66 0.07 4.79
CA ALA A 66 -0.54 1.46 5.19
C ALA A 66 -1.90 2.14 5.28
N TRP A 67 -2.75 1.99 4.26
CA TRP A 67 -4.13 2.49 4.30
C TRP A 67 -4.88 1.95 5.53
N SER A 68 -4.63 0.71 5.95
CA SER A 68 -5.30 0.14 7.12
C SER A 68 -4.86 0.72 8.46
N THR A 69 -3.60 1.16 8.62
CA THR A 69 -3.00 1.35 9.95
C THR A 69 -2.28 2.69 10.17
N THR A 70 -1.94 3.43 9.12
CA THR A 70 -1.08 4.62 9.20
C THR A 70 -1.77 5.90 8.72
N LYS A 71 -3.10 5.93 8.79
CA LYS A 71 -3.88 7.13 8.41
C LYS A 71 -3.55 8.29 9.32
N ILE A 72 -3.28 9.46 8.74
CA ILE A 72 -2.96 10.68 9.50
C ILE A 72 -4.05 11.03 10.54
N PRO A 73 -5.36 11.01 10.21
CA PRO A 73 -6.39 11.28 11.23
C PRO A 73 -6.40 10.29 12.39
N MET A 74 -6.06 9.02 12.12
CA MET A 74 -5.99 7.98 13.13
C MET A 74 -4.79 8.20 14.06
N LEU A 75 -3.62 8.54 13.52
CA LEU A 75 -2.43 8.83 14.33
C LEU A 75 -2.65 10.05 15.23
N LEU A 76 -3.31 11.10 14.72
CA LEU A 76 -3.67 12.28 15.52
C LEU A 76 -4.67 11.95 16.63
N PHE A 77 -5.65 11.09 16.34
CA PHE A 77 -6.59 10.58 17.35
C PHE A 77 -5.88 9.75 18.42
N GLU A 78 -4.94 8.89 18.05
CA GLU A 78 -4.13 8.11 18.99
C GLU A 78 -3.25 9.00 19.86
N ALA A 79 -2.57 9.98 19.26
CA ALA A 79 -1.74 10.92 20.00
C ALA A 79 -2.55 11.73 21.03
N SER A 80 -3.76 12.16 20.66
CA SER A 80 -4.63 12.95 21.54
C SER A 80 -5.34 12.13 22.61
N SER A 81 -5.77 10.90 22.29
CA SER A 81 -6.60 10.08 23.19
C SER A 81 -5.80 9.08 24.02
N MET A 82 -4.72 8.52 23.45
CA MET A 82 -3.91 7.45 24.05
C MET A 82 -2.48 7.89 24.37
N GLY A 83 -2.07 9.07 23.89
CA GLY A 83 -0.76 9.66 24.12
C GLY A 83 0.28 9.31 23.05
N TRP A 84 1.29 10.17 22.94
CA TRP A 84 2.37 10.04 21.95
C TRP A 84 3.18 8.75 22.08
N GLY A 85 3.39 8.26 23.30
CA GLY A 85 4.14 7.01 23.54
C GLY A 85 3.47 5.80 22.89
N PHE A 86 2.14 5.68 23.02
CA PHE A 86 1.38 4.61 22.38
C PHE A 86 1.42 4.74 20.86
N MET A 87 1.14 5.93 20.32
CA MET A 87 1.14 6.19 18.88
C MET A 87 2.50 5.81 18.24
N ILE A 88 3.63 6.27 18.81
CA ILE A 88 4.97 5.99 18.27
C ILE A 88 5.29 4.50 18.35
N ALA A 89 5.05 3.85 19.49
CA ALA A 89 5.32 2.42 19.65
C ALA A 89 4.52 1.60 18.63
N ARG A 90 3.23 1.91 18.49
CA ARG A 90 2.33 1.27 17.53
C ARG A 90 2.81 1.51 16.08
N PHE A 91 3.24 2.72 15.75
CA PHE A 91 3.71 3.07 14.41
C PHE A 91 5.00 2.31 14.04
N ILE A 92 5.97 2.26 14.96
CA ILE A 92 7.25 1.54 14.78
C ILE A 92 7.02 0.03 14.63
N ILE A 93 6.02 -0.56 15.29
CA ILE A 93 5.70 -1.98 15.15
C ILE A 93 4.95 -2.26 13.83
N ASN A 94 4.05 -1.37 13.42
CA ASN A 94 3.25 -1.59 12.20
C ASN A 94 4.06 -1.51 10.91
N ILE A 95 5.00 -0.56 10.77
CA ILE A 95 5.82 -0.42 9.56
C ILE A 95 6.52 -1.75 9.15
N PRO A 96 7.34 -2.37 10.02
CA PRO A 96 7.96 -3.65 9.71
C PRO A 96 6.93 -4.77 9.60
N GLY A 97 5.84 -4.73 10.37
CA GLY A 97 4.74 -5.70 10.27
C GLY A 97 4.11 -5.73 8.87
N ILE A 98 3.78 -4.57 8.30
CA ILE A 98 3.23 -4.44 6.95
C ILE A 98 4.23 -4.94 5.90
N ALA A 99 5.50 -4.52 6.01
CA ALA A 99 6.54 -4.95 5.08
C ALA A 99 6.75 -6.47 5.13
N LEU A 100 6.74 -7.06 6.33
CA LEU A 100 6.89 -8.49 6.54
C LEU A 100 5.71 -9.26 5.95
N ILE A 101 4.48 -8.83 6.21
CA ILE A 101 3.27 -9.46 5.64
C ILE A 101 3.34 -9.40 4.11
N ALA A 102 3.63 -8.23 3.54
CA ALA A 102 3.73 -8.08 2.09
C ALA A 102 4.79 -9.01 1.47
N TYR A 103 5.96 -9.12 2.10
CA TYR A 103 7.04 -10.00 1.65
C TYR A 103 6.67 -11.48 1.77
N ILE A 104 6.11 -11.90 2.90
CA ILE A 104 5.70 -13.29 3.13
C ILE A 104 4.61 -13.67 2.14
N THR A 105 3.57 -12.84 1.99
CA THR A 105 2.46 -13.11 1.06
C THR A 105 2.96 -13.19 -0.39
N GLU A 106 3.84 -12.26 -0.82
CA GLU A 106 4.42 -12.31 -2.16
C GLU A 106 5.25 -13.58 -2.42
N LYS A 107 5.91 -14.12 -1.38
CA LYS A 107 6.72 -15.34 -1.48
C LYS A 107 5.89 -16.62 -1.41
N LEU A 108 4.75 -16.60 -0.70
CA LEU A 108 3.84 -17.73 -0.60
C LEU A 108 3.02 -17.93 -1.88
N LEU A 109 2.73 -16.87 -2.61
CA LEU A 109 2.00 -16.93 -3.88
C LEU A 109 2.90 -17.40 -5.02
N ASN A 110 2.43 -18.40 -5.76
CA ASN A 110 3.06 -18.84 -6.99
C ASN A 110 2.79 -17.87 -8.14
N GLU A 111 3.64 -17.88 -9.17
CA GLU A 111 3.50 -16.99 -10.34
C GLU A 111 2.15 -17.15 -11.07
N LYS A 112 1.57 -18.36 -11.07
CA LYS A 112 0.22 -18.60 -11.62
C LYS A 112 -0.87 -17.89 -10.83
N GLU A 113 -0.77 -17.87 -9.50
CA GLU A 113 -1.76 -17.24 -8.62
C GLU A 113 -1.64 -15.72 -8.70
N LYS A 114 -0.41 -15.20 -8.75
CA LYS A 114 -0.18 -13.78 -9.03
C LYS A 114 -0.77 -13.40 -10.39
N GLY A 115 -0.48 -14.16 -11.44
CA GLY A 115 -1.05 -13.95 -12.77
C GLY A 115 -2.59 -13.86 -12.75
N TYR A 116 -3.24 -14.81 -12.06
CA TYR A 116 -4.69 -14.77 -11.88
C TYR A 116 -5.18 -13.49 -11.19
N ILE A 117 -4.48 -13.01 -10.16
CA ILE A 117 -4.81 -11.76 -9.47
C ILE A 117 -4.63 -10.56 -10.41
N TYR A 118 -3.56 -10.53 -11.21
CA TYR A 118 -3.31 -9.46 -12.18
C TYR A 118 -4.37 -9.40 -13.28
N ASP A 119 -4.83 -10.56 -13.76
CA ASP A 119 -5.83 -10.67 -14.84
C ASP A 119 -7.25 -10.26 -14.36
N ASN A 120 -7.54 -10.43 -13.07
CA ASN A 120 -8.83 -10.11 -12.46
C ASN A 120 -8.83 -8.79 -11.65
N ALA A 121 -7.71 -8.06 -11.63
CA ALA A 121 -7.61 -6.72 -11.05
C ALA A 121 -8.43 -5.69 -11.84
#